data_AF-A0A554WFD0-F1
#
_entry.id   AF-A0A554WFD0-F1
#
_cell.length_a   1.000
_cell.length_b   1.000
_cell.length_c   1.000
_cell.angle_alpha   90.00
_cell.angle_beta   90.00
_cell.angle_gamma   90.00
#
_symmetry.space_group_name_H-M   'P 1'
#
loop_
_entity.id
_entity.type
_entity.pdbx_description
1 polymer ?
#
loop_
_entity_poly.entity_id
_entity_poly.type
_entity_poly.pdbx_seq_one_letter_code
_entity_poly.pdbx_strand_id
1 'polypeptide(L)'
;MANSRVSAFHVKYEGGPLFVALGYQDDELTNEKYTRIGASYDLGVAKLLGTYGRAKNADVDEWSVGADVPVATNLVVSVGYAQSKQDGGKAERGGCLRSVQADHGVRRLL
;
A
#
# COMPACT_ATOMS: atom_id res chain seq x y z
N MET A 1 18.32 -24.93 -14.67
CA MET A 1 17.78 -23.73 -14.02
C MET A 1 16.28 -23.92 -13.80
N ALA A 2 15.76 -23.69 -12.60
CA ALA A 2 14.32 -23.68 -12.37
C ALA A 2 13.74 -22.37 -12.94
N ASN A 3 12.82 -22.48 -13.91
CA ASN A 3 12.10 -21.33 -14.45
C ASN A 3 11.16 -20.81 -13.35
N SER A 4 11.51 -19.68 -12.74
CA SER A 4 10.65 -19.02 -11.76
C SER A 4 9.62 -18.20 -12.53
N ARG A 5 8.34 -18.60 -12.46
CA ARG A 5 7.24 -17.84 -13.05
C ARG A 5 6.47 -17.15 -11.94
N VAL A 6 6.49 -15.82 -11.96
CA VAL A 6 5.64 -14.99 -11.10
C VAL A 6 4.52 -14.46 -11.96
N SER A 7 3.28 -14.70 -11.57
CA SER A 7 2.10 -14.16 -12.24
C SER A 7 1.37 -13.22 -11.30
N ALA A 8 1.16 -11.97 -11.71
CA ALA A 8 0.48 -10.97 -10.89
C ALA A 8 -0.67 -10.35 -11.69
N PHE A 9 -1.79 -10.16 -11.02
CA PHE A 9 -2.98 -9.52 -11.56
C PHE A 9 -3.48 -8.48 -10.56
N HIS A 10 -3.99 -7.37 -11.09
CA HIS A 10 -4.65 -6.37 -10.26
C HIS A 10 -5.92 -5.86 -10.92
N VAL A 11 -6.87 -5.46 -10.09
CA VAL A 11 -8.08 -4.80 -10.51
C VAL A 11 -8.19 -3.54 -9.66
N LYS A 12 -8.40 -2.41 -10.32
CA LYS A 12 -8.62 -1.13 -9.64
C LYS A 12 -9.91 -0.50 -10.11
N TYR A 13 -10.55 0.18 -9.19
CA TYR A 13 -11.73 0.98 -9.42
C TYR A 13 -11.47 2.40 -8.92
N GLU A 14 -11.67 3.37 -9.80
CA GLU A 14 -11.46 4.79 -9.53
C GLU A 14 -12.76 5.50 -9.88
N GLY A 15 -13.50 5.94 -8.86
CA GLY A 15 -14.83 6.52 -8.99
C GLY A 15 -14.99 7.74 -8.10
N GLY A 16 -14.77 8.93 -8.67
CA GLY A 16 -14.84 10.19 -7.94
C GLY A 16 -13.78 10.26 -6.82
N PRO A 17 -14.15 10.61 -5.58
CA PRO A 17 -13.19 10.67 -4.45
C PRO A 17 -12.75 9.29 -3.96
N LEU A 18 -13.39 8.19 -4.39
CA LEU A 18 -13.10 6.84 -3.94
C LEU A 18 -12.17 6.10 -4.92
N PHE A 19 -11.15 5.46 -4.35
CA PHE A 19 -10.26 4.53 -5.04
C PHE A 19 -10.23 3.22 -4.26
N VAL A 20 -10.35 2.09 -4.97
CA VAL A 20 -10.16 0.75 -4.41
C VAL A 20 -9.35 -0.07 -5.39
N ALA A 21 -8.37 -0.83 -4.90
CA ALA A 21 -7.57 -1.74 -5.70
C ALA A 21 -7.43 -3.08 -4.99
N LEU A 22 -7.50 -4.16 -5.75
CA LEU A 22 -7.22 -5.52 -5.32
C LEU A 22 -6.12 -6.10 -6.21
N GLY A 23 -5.07 -6.60 -5.58
CA GLY A 23 -3.94 -7.27 -6.23
C GLY A 23 -3.85 -8.72 -5.77
N TYR A 24 -3.63 -9.62 -6.72
CA TYR A 24 -3.34 -11.03 -6.48
C TYR A 24 -2.03 -11.39 -7.18
N GLN A 25 -1.10 -12.00 -6.46
CA GLN A 25 0.16 -12.49 -7.00
C GLN A 25 0.32 -13.95 -6.63
N ASP A 26 0.66 -14.75 -7.63
CA ASP A 26 0.96 -16.18 -7.55
C ASP A 26 2.45 -16.36 -7.86
N ASP A 27 3.21 -16.79 -6.86
CA ASP A 27 4.61 -17.11 -7.01
C ASP A 27 4.79 -18.62 -7.11
N GLU A 28 5.09 -19.10 -8.32
CA GLU A 28 5.19 -20.54 -8.59
C GLU A 28 6.48 -21.14 -8.00
N LEU A 29 7.49 -20.31 -7.69
CA LEU A 29 8.77 -20.76 -7.13
C LEU A 29 8.65 -21.12 -5.65
N THR A 30 7.93 -20.31 -4.87
CA THR A 30 7.73 -20.54 -3.43
C THR A 30 6.35 -21.09 -3.09
N ASN A 31 5.50 -21.32 -4.11
CA ASN A 31 4.08 -21.64 -3.96
C ASN A 31 3.31 -20.58 -3.16
N GLU A 32 3.83 -19.36 -3.05
CA GLU A 32 3.25 -18.30 -2.21
C GLU A 32 2.18 -17.51 -2.95
N LYS A 33 1.06 -17.28 -2.24
CA LYS A 33 -0.08 -16.52 -2.75
C LYS A 33 -0.23 -15.27 -1.93
N TYR A 34 -0.10 -14.14 -2.58
CA TYR A 34 -0.22 -12.83 -1.98
C TYR A 34 -1.51 -12.19 -2.48
N THR A 35 -2.38 -11.81 -1.55
CA THR A 35 -3.54 -10.99 -1.85
C THR A 35 -3.43 -9.69 -1.10
N ARG A 36 -3.55 -8.57 -1.80
CA ARG A 36 -3.57 -7.23 -1.21
C ARG A 36 -4.83 -6.51 -1.66
N ILE A 37 -5.43 -5.78 -0.75
CA ILE A 37 -6.49 -4.82 -1.02
C ILE A 37 -6.05 -3.47 -0.48
N GLY A 38 -6.26 -2.43 -1.28
CA GLY A 38 -6.01 -1.05 -0.90
C GLY A 38 -7.24 -0.23 -1.21
N ALA A 39 -7.53 0.75 -0.36
CA ALA A 39 -8.54 1.74 -0.60
C ALA A 39 -8.00 3.12 -0.21
N SER A 40 -8.45 4.14 -0.92
CA SER A 40 -8.24 5.51 -0.48
C SER A 40 -9.47 6.35 -0.78
N TYR A 41 -9.72 7.34 0.07
CA TYR A 41 -10.84 8.26 -0.10
C TYR A 41 -10.35 9.69 0.04
N ASP A 42 -10.67 10.51 -0.94
CA ASP A 42 -10.34 11.93 -0.95
C ASP A 42 -11.47 12.74 -0.31
N LEU A 43 -11.19 13.35 0.85
CA LEU A 43 -12.13 14.20 1.58
C LEU A 43 -12.06 15.66 1.11
N GLY A 44 -11.27 15.97 0.07
CA GLY A 44 -10.99 17.31 -0.41
C GLY A 44 -9.89 18.03 0.38
N VAL A 45 -9.92 17.96 1.71
CA VAL A 45 -8.88 18.56 2.59
C VAL A 45 -7.82 17.56 3.05
N ALA A 46 -8.09 16.27 2.90
CA ALA A 46 -7.18 15.19 3.24
C ALA A 46 -7.57 13.94 2.45
N LYS A 47 -6.61 13.11 2.10
CA LYS A 47 -6.85 11.77 1.54
C LYS A 47 -6.58 10.74 2.63
N LEU A 48 -7.55 9.89 2.92
CA LEU A 48 -7.35 8.73 3.77
C LEU A 48 -6.91 7.54 2.92
N LEU A 49 -5.99 6.74 3.44
CA LEU A 49 -5.45 5.56 2.80
C LEU A 49 -5.54 4.38 3.77
N GLY A 50 -5.97 3.24 3.27
CA GLY A 50 -6.00 1.99 4.01
C GLY A 50 -5.54 0.86 3.11
N THR A 51 -4.68 0.00 3.61
CA THR A 51 -4.32 -1.23 2.91
C THR A 51 -4.38 -2.41 3.86
N TYR A 52 -4.74 -3.56 3.32
CA TYR A 52 -4.73 -4.82 3.99
C TYR A 52 -4.20 -5.88 3.04
N GLY A 53 -3.24 -6.68 3.49
CA GLY A 53 -2.61 -7.73 2.72
C GLY A 53 -2.54 -9.00 3.55
N ARG A 54 -2.77 -10.13 2.89
CA ARG A 54 -2.54 -11.44 3.49
C ARG A 54 -1.68 -12.29 2.58
N ALA A 55 -0.63 -12.87 3.14
CA ALA A 55 0.18 -13.90 2.52
C ALA A 55 -0.31 -15.27 3.01
N LYS A 56 -1.04 -16.02 2.16
CA LYS A 56 -1.74 -17.24 2.59
C LYS A 56 -0.83 -18.36 3.09
N ASN A 57 0.41 -18.42 2.61
CA ASN A 57 1.36 -19.49 2.99
C ASN A 57 2.27 -19.12 4.16
N ALA A 58 2.30 -17.84 4.55
CA ALA A 58 3.08 -17.38 5.70
C ALA A 58 2.21 -17.02 6.91
N ASP A 59 0.87 -17.09 6.78
CA ASP A 59 -0.14 -16.62 7.75
C ASP A 59 0.23 -15.23 8.31
N VAL A 60 0.68 -14.35 7.42
CA VAL A 60 1.02 -12.96 7.76
C VAL A 60 -0.12 -12.08 7.30
N ASP A 61 -0.67 -11.35 8.25
CA ASP A 61 -1.60 -10.25 8.05
C ASP A 61 -0.87 -8.92 8.16
N GLU A 62 -0.93 -8.13 7.10
CA GLU A 62 -0.33 -6.81 7.06
C GLU A 62 -1.42 -5.79 6.84
N TRP A 63 -1.48 -4.76 7.65
CA TRP A 63 -2.40 -3.66 7.44
C TRP A 63 -1.70 -2.34 7.64
N SER A 64 -2.16 -1.34 6.91
CA SER A 64 -1.72 0.02 7.08
C SER A 64 -2.89 0.98 6.99
N VAL A 65 -2.84 2.05 7.76
CA VAL A 65 -3.74 3.18 7.64
C VAL A 65 -2.91 4.45 7.60
N GLY A 66 -3.35 5.43 6.82
CA GLY A 66 -2.69 6.71 6.72
C GLY A 66 -3.62 7.81 6.26
N ALA A 67 -3.11 9.03 6.38
CA ALA A 67 -3.75 10.23 5.91
C ALA A 67 -2.69 11.12 5.27
N ASP A 68 -3.04 11.67 4.11
CA ASP A 68 -2.29 12.69 3.40
C ASP A 68 -3.05 14.01 3.52
N VAL A 69 -2.38 15.06 3.97
CA VAL A 69 -2.94 16.40 4.06
C VAL A 69 -2.14 17.34 3.14
N PRO A 70 -2.74 17.84 2.05
CA PRO A 70 -2.12 18.89 1.25
C PRO A 70 -2.17 20.21 2.04
N VAL A 71 -1.02 20.60 2.61
CA VAL A 71 -0.89 21.87 3.34
C VAL A 71 -0.53 23.03 2.42
N ALA A 72 -0.02 22.72 1.22
CA ALA A 72 0.16 23.67 0.11
C ALA A 72 0.05 22.94 -1.23
N THR A 73 -0.03 23.67 -2.33
CA THR A 73 -0.17 23.11 -3.70
C THR A 73 0.96 22.15 -4.09
N ASN A 74 2.12 22.24 -3.45
CA ASN A 74 3.30 21.41 -3.69
C ASN A 74 3.82 20.71 -2.42
N LEU A 75 3.07 20.76 -1.32
CA LEU A 75 3.49 20.21 -0.04
C LEU A 75 2.39 19.34 0.55
N VAL A 76 2.69 18.05 0.66
CA VAL A 76 1.82 17.06 1.28
C VAL A 76 2.49 16.53 2.53
N VAL A 77 1.76 16.57 3.64
CA VAL A 77 2.18 15.94 4.89
C VAL A 77 1.42 14.63 5.03
N SER A 78 2.18 13.54 5.15
CA SER A 78 1.65 12.19 5.26
C SER A 78 1.95 11.62 6.64
N VAL A 79 0.94 11.03 7.26
CA VAL A 79 1.10 10.26 8.48
C VAL A 79 0.37 8.94 8.34
N GLY A 80 1.00 7.87 8.81
CA GLY A 80 0.41 6.55 8.78
C GLY A 80 1.00 5.62 9.82
N TYR A 81 0.32 4.50 9.96
CA TYR A 81 0.71 3.40 10.81
C TYR A 81 0.53 2.12 10.02
N ALA A 82 1.54 1.25 10.06
CA ALA A 82 1.47 -0.07 9.48
C ALA A 82 1.82 -1.10 10.55
N GLN A 83 1.13 -2.22 10.55
CA GLN A 83 1.45 -3.36 11.40
C GLN A 83 1.38 -4.64 10.56
N SER A 84 2.41 -5.46 10.71
CA SER A 84 2.43 -6.83 10.21
C SER A 84 2.34 -7.77 11.42
N LYS A 85 1.40 -8.71 11.37
CA LYS A 85 1.19 -9.76 12.36
C LYS A 85 1.42 -11.11 11.69
N GLN A 86 2.35 -11.88 12.23
CA GLN A 86 2.65 -13.25 11.77
C GLN A 86 2.08 -14.26 12.77
N ASP A 87 1.20 -15.14 12.32
CA ASP A 87 0.66 -16.23 13.13
C ASP A 87 1.72 -17.35 13.26
N GLY A 88 2.00 -17.77 14.50
CA GLY A 88 2.94 -18.86 14.81
C GLY A 88 4.22 -18.51 15.57
N GLY A 89 4.55 -17.22 15.80
CA GLY A 89 5.69 -16.87 16.65
C GLY A 89 6.17 -15.43 16.53
N LYS A 90 5.87 -14.63 17.57
CA LYS A 90 6.44 -13.31 17.92
C LYS A 90 7.15 -12.54 16.78
N ALA A 91 6.38 -11.76 16.03
CA ALA A 91 6.83 -10.44 15.59
C ALA A 91 5.63 -9.58 15.18
N GLU A 92 5.30 -8.60 16.03
CA GLU A 92 4.53 -7.42 15.63
C GLU A 92 5.54 -6.30 15.38
N ARG A 93 5.73 -5.93 14.12
CA ARG A 93 6.48 -4.73 13.76
C ARG A 93 5.48 -3.66 13.36
N GLY A 94 5.04 -2.89 14.34
CA GLY A 94 4.26 -1.69 14.16
C GLY A 94 5.19 -0.51 13.83
N GLY A 95 5.09 0.02 12.61
CA GLY A 95 5.85 1.18 12.16
C GLY A 95 4.96 2.41 12.01
N CYS A 96 5.33 3.53 12.63
CA CYS A 96 4.75 4.82 12.28
C CYS A 96 5.49 5.36 11.07
N LEU A 97 4.78 5.53 9.96
CA LEU A 97 5.28 6.15 8.75
C LEU A 97 4.94 7.63 8.81
N ARG A 98 5.95 8.48 8.76
CA ARG A 98 5.79 9.93 8.65
C ARG A 98 6.66 10.40 7.50
N SER A 99 6.06 11.05 6.53
CA SER A 99 6.78 11.61 5.40
C SER A 99 6.22 12.97 5.07
N VAL A 100 7.12 13.89 4.71
CA VAL A 100 6.76 15.18 4.14
C VAL A 100 7.26 15.14 2.71
N GLN A 101 6.33 15.11 1.78
CA GLN A 101 6.64 15.15 0.36
C GLN A 101 6.51 16.59 -0.10
N ALA A 102 7.65 17.23 -0.36
CA ALA A 102 7.71 18.50 -1.07
C ALA A 102 8.04 18.19 -2.53
N ASP A 103 7.10 18.44 -3.44
CA ASP A 103 7.41 18.43 -4.86
C ASP A 103 8.10 19.76 -5.18
N HIS A 104 9.43 19.77 -5.15
CA HIS A 104 10.20 20.82 -5.79
C HIS A 104 10.09 20.59 -7.28
N GLY A 105 9.09 21.23 -7.88
CA GLY A 105 8.81 21.18 -9.31
C GLY A 105 10.10 21.32 -10.11
N VAL A 106 10.65 20.19 -10.56
CA VAL A 106 11.65 20.16 -11.61
C VAL A 106 10.89 20.55 -12.85
N ARG A 107 10.86 21.86 -13.10
CA ARG A 107 10.63 22.41 -14.42
C ARG A 107 11.73 21.81 -15.30
N ARG A 108 11.46 20.65 -15.89
CA ARG A 108 12.16 20.18 -17.07
C ARG A 108 11.78 21.17 -18.18
N LEU A 109 12.51 22.28 -18.21
CA LEU A 109 12.62 23.12 -19.37
C LEU A 109 13.56 22.39 -20.33
N LEU A 110 13.15 22.34 -21.59
CA LEU A 110 13.83 21.82 -22.77
C LEU A 110 13.62 20.33 -23.05
#